data_AF-A0AA38C3M1-F1
#
_entry.id   AF-A0AA38C3M1-F1
#
_cell.length_a   1.000
_cell.length_b   1.000
_cell.length_c   1.000
_cell.angle_alpha   90.00
_cell.angle_beta   90.00
_cell.angle_gamma   90.00
#
_symmetry.space_group_name_H-M   'P 1'
#
loop_
_entity.id
_entity.type
_entity.pdbx_description
1 polymer ?
#
loop_
_entity_poly.entity_id
_entity_poly.type
_entity_poly.pdbx_seq_one_letter_code
_entity_poly.pdbx_strand_id
1 'polypeptide(L)'
;MKWDEKLVNESYGWVEKLNAFKPEELSPWSSSLKNGLLEAGVLPYNGYTVDHVEGTKISASTFDNNGKRHTAADLLKYANPDNIVVLLNATVGRILFNPESGKLKAIGVEFMSEVDGIFYHVSINQLSQRSE
;
A
#
# COMPACT_ATOMS: atom_id res chain seq x y z
N MET A 1 19.73 3.01 11.47
CA MET A 1 18.70 3.87 10.85
C MET A 1 17.64 4.14 11.90
N LYS A 2 17.25 5.40 12.10
CA LYS A 2 16.17 5.76 13.03
C LYS A 2 15.00 6.24 12.18
N TRP A 3 13.81 5.69 12.41
CA TRP A 3 12.60 6.17 11.76
C TRP A 3 12.24 7.56 12.30
N ASP A 4 11.71 8.41 11.42
CA ASP A 4 10.98 9.60 11.86
C ASP A 4 9.59 9.14 12.32
N GLU A 5 9.43 8.90 13.61
CA GLU A 5 8.20 8.40 14.21
C GLU A 5 7.00 9.34 13.94
N LYS A 6 7.25 10.65 13.84
CA LYS A 6 6.19 11.61 13.53
C LYS A 6 5.70 11.39 12.10
N LEU A 7 6.62 11.28 11.13
CA LEU A 7 6.27 11.04 9.73
C LEU A 7 5.57 9.68 9.55
N VAL A 8 5.99 8.66 10.30
CA VAL A 8 5.33 7.34 10.29
C VAL A 8 3.87 7.47 10.73
N ASN A 9 3.60 8.14 11.86
CA ASN A 9 2.24 8.32 12.37
C ASN A 9 1.39 9.19 11.44
N GLU A 10 1.96 10.23 10.83
CA GLU A 10 1.28 11.04 9.82
C GLU A 10 0.92 10.22 8.57
N SER A 11 1.81 9.33 8.15
CA SER A 11 1.59 8.42 7.01
C SER A 11 0.46 7.42 7.31
N TYR A 12 0.44 6.82 8.50
CA TYR A 12 -0.68 5.97 8.94
C TYR A 12 -1.99 6.76 8.94
N GLY A 13 -2.03 7.92 9.58
CA GLY A 13 -3.23 8.75 9.63
C GLY A 13 -3.71 9.21 8.25
N TRP A 14 -2.83 9.36 7.27
CA TRP A 14 -3.21 9.64 5.88
C TRP A 14 -3.85 8.43 5.20
N VAL A 15 -3.25 7.24 5.28
CA VAL A 15 -3.78 6.01 4.67
C VAL A 15 -5.09 5.57 5.34
N GLU A 16 -5.16 5.63 6.67
CA GLU A 16 -6.30 5.13 7.43
C GLU A 16 -7.59 5.91 7.15
N LYS A 17 -7.50 7.23 6.95
CA LYS A 17 -8.65 8.06 6.54
C LYS A 17 -9.29 7.62 5.22
N LEU A 18 -8.53 6.95 4.37
CA LEU A 18 -8.95 6.60 3.02
C LEU A 18 -9.34 5.12 2.90
N ASN A 19 -8.59 4.25 3.57
CA ASN A 19 -8.64 2.81 3.33
C ASN A 19 -8.84 1.96 4.59
N ALA A 20 -9.01 2.55 5.78
CA ALA A 20 -9.23 1.82 7.02
C ALA A 20 -10.58 2.19 7.65
N PHE A 21 -11.51 1.24 7.66
CA PHE A 21 -12.88 1.46 8.11
C PHE A 21 -13.12 0.70 9.42
N LYS A 22 -13.66 1.40 10.41
CA LYS A 22 -14.20 0.75 11.61
C LYS A 22 -15.48 0.00 11.25
N PRO A 23 -15.56 -1.32 11.51
CA PRO A 23 -16.81 -2.06 11.33
C PRO A 23 -17.89 -1.48 12.27
N GLU A 24 -19.04 -1.08 11.72
CA GLU A 24 -20.20 -0.67 12.51
C GLU A 24 -20.78 -1.85 13.30
N GLU A 25 -20.81 -3.02 12.67
CA GLU A 25 -21.29 -4.27 13.26
C GLU A 25 -20.28 -5.40 13.05
N LEU A 26 -20.26 -6.35 13.98
CA LEU A 26 -19.50 -7.59 13.84
C LEU A 26 -20.43 -8.70 13.34
N SER A 27 -19.93 -9.51 12.40
CA SER A 27 -20.62 -10.74 12.03
C SER A 27 -20.82 -11.64 13.26
N PRO A 28 -21.81 -12.55 13.24
CA PRO A 28 -21.99 -13.53 14.32
C PRO A 28 -20.72 -14.32 14.62
N TRP A 29 -19.97 -14.70 13.57
CA TRP A 29 -18.70 -15.41 13.73
C TRP A 29 -17.63 -14.56 14.41
N SER A 30 -17.40 -13.33 13.96
CA SER A 30 -16.41 -12.44 14.56
C SER A 30 -16.75 -12.10 16.01
N SER A 31 -18.03 -11.96 16.34
CA SER A 31 -18.51 -11.76 17.70
C SER A 31 -18.23 -12.98 18.60
N SER A 32 -18.52 -14.19 18.11
CA SER A 32 -18.22 -15.43 18.84
C SER A 32 -16.72 -15.63 19.04
N LEU A 33 -15.90 -15.35 18.02
CA LEU A 33 -14.45 -15.42 18.13
C LEU A 33 -13.91 -14.44 19.19
N LYS A 34 -14.37 -13.18 19.16
CA LYS A 34 -14.02 -12.18 20.18
C LYS A 34 -14.34 -12.69 21.58
N ASN A 35 -15.54 -13.23 21.79
CA ASN A 35 -15.96 -13.74 23.10
C ASN A 35 -15.13 -14.96 23.53
N GLY A 36 -14.87 -15.89 22.61
CA GLY A 36 -14.05 -17.08 22.89
C GLY A 36 -12.59 -16.73 23.23
N LEU A 37 -12.00 -15.72 22.58
CA LEU A 37 -10.67 -15.23 22.93
C LEU A 37 -10.61 -14.68 24.36
N LEU A 38 -11.64 -13.92 24.75
CA LEU A 38 -11.76 -13.40 26.12
C LEU A 38 -11.94 -14.52 27.14
N GLU A 39 -12.77 -15.52 26.83
CA GLU A 39 -12.98 -16.70 27.69
C GLU A 39 -11.71 -17.54 27.86
N ALA A 40 -10.89 -17.64 26.81
CA ALA A 40 -9.60 -18.32 26.83
C ALA A 40 -8.48 -17.50 27.54
N GLY A 41 -8.77 -16.31 28.05
CA GLY A 41 -7.82 -15.48 28.80
C GLY A 41 -6.94 -14.57 27.95
N VAL A 42 -7.27 -14.34 26.67
CA VAL A 42 -6.56 -13.37 25.80
C VAL A 42 -7.03 -11.95 26.14
N LEU A 43 -6.44 -11.41 27.21
CA LEU A 43 -6.81 -10.15 27.85
C LEU A 43 -5.72 -9.08 27.66
N PRO A 44 -6.04 -7.78 27.81
CA PRO A 44 -7.37 -7.22 28.04
C PRO A 44 -8.23 -7.16 26.77
N TYR A 45 -9.50 -6.78 26.92
CA TYR A 45 -10.30 -6.33 25.78
C TYR A 45 -9.97 -4.86 25.49
N ASN A 46 -9.26 -4.59 24.39
CA ASN A 46 -8.81 -3.25 24.00
C ASN A 46 -9.89 -2.43 23.25
N GLY A 47 -11.11 -2.97 23.08
CA GLY A 47 -12.13 -2.30 22.28
C GLY A 47 -11.74 -2.21 20.81
N TYR A 48 -12.00 -1.05 20.19
CA TYR A 48 -11.56 -0.76 18.83
C TYR A 48 -10.21 -0.04 18.84
N THR A 49 -9.21 -0.62 18.18
CA THR A 49 -7.93 0.04 17.91
C THR A 49 -7.24 -0.54 16.67
N VAL A 50 -6.54 0.32 15.93
CA VAL A 50 -5.67 -0.08 14.81
C VAL A 50 -4.28 -0.50 15.31
N ASP A 51 -3.89 -0.06 16.50
CA ASP A 51 -2.57 -0.35 17.08
C ASP A 51 -2.37 -1.83 17.33
N HIS A 52 -1.15 -2.31 17.09
CA HIS A 52 -0.78 -3.67 17.48
C HIS A 52 -0.46 -3.71 18.98
N VAL A 53 -1.40 -4.24 19.75
CA VAL A 53 -1.34 -4.35 21.22
C VAL A 53 -1.73 -5.75 21.66
N GLU A 54 -1.19 -6.19 22.81
CA GLU A 54 -1.53 -7.47 23.42
C GLU A 54 -3.00 -7.50 23.86
N GLY A 55 -3.64 -8.67 23.76
CA GLY A 55 -5.02 -8.90 24.15
C GLY A 55 -5.98 -9.03 22.96
N THR A 56 -7.28 -8.91 23.24
CA THR A 56 -8.35 -9.02 22.24
C THR A 56 -8.80 -7.64 21.78
N LYS A 57 -8.93 -7.43 20.46
CA LYS A 57 -9.39 -6.15 19.90
C LYS A 57 -10.29 -6.33 18.68
N ILE A 58 -11.04 -5.28 18.37
CA ILE A 58 -11.65 -5.04 17.06
C ILE A 58 -10.73 -4.05 16.33
N SER A 59 -10.39 -4.33 15.08
CA SER A 59 -9.54 -3.45 14.26
C SER A 59 -10.29 -2.93 13.06
N ALA A 60 -9.68 -1.98 12.34
CA ALA A 60 -10.18 -1.54 11.04
C ALA A 60 -10.08 -2.65 9.98
N SER A 61 -10.88 -2.52 8.94
CA SER A 61 -10.87 -3.34 7.73
C SER A 61 -10.68 -2.45 6.50
N THR A 62 -10.15 -2.99 5.41
CA THR A 62 -10.17 -2.30 4.11
C THR A 62 -11.50 -2.49 3.36
N PHE A 63 -12.46 -3.18 3.97
CA PHE A 63 -13.85 -3.18 3.52
C PHE A 63 -14.63 -2.12 4.28
N ASP A 64 -15.37 -1.28 3.57
CA ASP A 64 -16.30 -0.35 4.20
C ASP A 64 -17.58 -1.03 4.71
N ASN A 65 -18.42 -0.28 5.41
CA ASN A 65 -19.67 -0.80 6.00
C ASN A 65 -20.72 -1.20 4.94
N ASN A 66 -20.51 -0.85 3.66
CA ASN A 66 -21.33 -1.32 2.54
C ASN A 66 -20.78 -2.61 1.91
N GLY A 67 -19.68 -3.15 2.45
CA GLY A 67 -19.01 -4.34 1.94
C GLY A 67 -18.14 -4.09 0.71
N LYS A 68 -17.87 -2.84 0.34
CA LYS A 68 -16.97 -2.52 -0.78
C LYS A 68 -15.52 -2.56 -0.29
N ARG A 69 -14.67 -3.27 -1.02
CA ARG A 69 -13.22 -3.27 -0.79
C ARG A 69 -12.58 -1.99 -1.33
N HIS A 70 -11.76 -1.36 -0.51
CA HIS A 70 -10.83 -0.30 -0.88
C HIS A 70 -9.39 -0.86 -0.87
N THR A 71 -8.55 -0.39 -1.78
CA THR A 71 -7.21 -0.92 -2.04
C THR A 71 -6.18 0.19 -2.21
N ALA A 72 -4.90 -0.17 -2.32
CA ALA A 72 -3.84 0.80 -2.62
C ALA A 72 -4.09 1.58 -3.93
N ALA A 73 -4.82 1.02 -4.90
CA ALA A 73 -5.16 1.72 -6.14
C ALA A 73 -6.06 2.94 -5.90
N ASP A 74 -6.91 2.93 -4.87
CA ASP A 74 -7.76 4.08 -4.53
C ASP A 74 -6.93 5.30 -4.08
N LEU A 75 -5.72 5.08 -3.58
CA LEU A 75 -4.79 6.13 -3.19
C LEU A 75 -4.25 6.90 -4.41
N LEU A 76 -4.22 6.30 -5.60
CA LEU A 76 -3.79 6.96 -6.84
C LEU A 76 -4.71 8.14 -7.21
N LYS A 77 -5.96 8.14 -6.76
CA LYS A 77 -6.90 9.27 -6.94
C LYS A 77 -6.37 10.58 -6.32
N TYR A 78 -5.48 10.49 -5.34
CA TYR A 78 -4.91 11.64 -4.65
C TYR A 78 -3.55 12.08 -5.23
N ALA A 79 -3.05 11.40 -6.28
CA ALA A 79 -1.87 11.83 -7.01
C ALA A 79 -2.18 13.04 -7.89
N ASN A 80 -1.16 13.84 -8.24
CA ASN A 80 -1.30 14.86 -9.27
C ASN A 80 -1.38 14.15 -10.64
N PRO A 81 -2.53 14.22 -11.35
CA PRO A 81 -2.72 13.52 -12.62
C PRO A 81 -1.75 13.98 -13.72
N ASP A 82 -1.25 15.21 -13.67
CA ASP A 82 -0.32 15.75 -14.67
C ASP A 82 1.10 15.15 -14.54
N ASN A 83 1.41 14.55 -13.39
CA ASN A 83 2.74 14.07 -13.03
C ASN A 83 2.80 12.55 -12.80
N ILE A 84 1.72 11.81 -13.06
CA ILE A 84 1.66 10.36 -12.85
C ILE A 84 1.21 9.64 -14.11
N VAL A 85 1.95 8.59 -14.47
CA VAL A 85 1.58 7.65 -15.54
C VAL A 85 1.59 6.25 -14.94
N VAL A 86 0.49 5.52 -15.12
CA VAL A 86 0.36 4.14 -14.67
C VAL A 86 0.30 3.23 -15.88
N LEU A 87 1.32 2.39 -16.03
CA LEU A 87 1.38 1.37 -17.07
C LEU A 87 0.91 0.04 -16.49
N LEU A 88 -0.15 -0.52 -17.07
CA LEU A 88 -0.66 -1.85 -16.72
C LEU A 88 -0.04 -2.89 -17.64
N ASN A 89 -0.03 -4.17 -17.22
CA ASN A 89 0.51 -5.28 -18.00
C ASN A 89 1.98 -5.06 -18.39
N ALA A 90 2.76 -4.49 -17.47
CA ALA A 90 4.15 -4.11 -17.66
C ALA A 90 5.00 -4.80 -16.58
N THR A 91 5.67 -5.90 -16.96
CA THR A 91 6.51 -6.67 -16.02
C THR A 91 7.94 -6.15 -16.05
N VAL A 92 8.39 -5.54 -14.94
CA VAL A 92 9.75 -5.01 -14.80
C VAL A 92 10.76 -6.16 -14.70
N GLY A 93 11.73 -6.20 -15.62
CA GLY A 93 12.73 -7.26 -15.68
C GLY A 93 14.13 -6.84 -15.21
N ARG A 94 14.52 -5.58 -15.42
CA ARG A 94 15.88 -5.10 -15.12
C ARG A 94 15.89 -3.68 -14.58
N ILE A 95 16.83 -3.41 -13.68
CA ILE A 95 17.20 -2.05 -13.28
C ILE A 95 18.41 -1.63 -14.12
N LEU A 96 18.34 -0.45 -14.71
CA LEU A 96 19.41 0.12 -15.54
C LEU A 96 20.30 1.01 -14.67
N PHE A 97 21.62 0.86 -14.81
CA PHE A 97 22.61 1.63 -14.04
C PHE A 97 23.56 2.39 -14.96
N ASN A 98 24.00 3.58 -14.55
CA ASN A 98 25.08 4.31 -15.22
C ASN A 98 26.43 4.03 -14.54
N PRO A 99 27.37 3.33 -15.21
CA PRO A 99 28.69 3.02 -14.66
C PRO A 99 29.69 4.18 -14.74
N GLU A 100 29.45 5.20 -15.56
CA GLU A 100 30.42 6.27 -15.87
C GLU A 100 30.60 7.29 -14.74
N SER A 101 29.66 7.36 -13.80
CA SER A 101 29.67 8.39 -12.74
C SER A 101 30.54 8.07 -11.52
N GLY A 102 31.32 6.97 -11.55
CA GLY A 102 32.14 6.49 -10.44
C GLY A 102 31.36 6.02 -9.20
N LYS A 103 30.04 6.24 -9.18
CA LYS A 103 29.08 5.72 -8.21
C LYS A 103 27.96 5.01 -8.95
N LEU A 104 27.63 3.79 -8.53
CA LEU A 104 26.54 3.02 -9.12
C LEU A 104 25.21 3.77 -8.88
N LYS A 105 24.61 4.30 -9.94
CA LYS A 105 23.35 5.04 -9.89
C LYS A 105 22.33 4.40 -10.80
N ALA A 106 21.16 4.06 -10.25
CA ALA A 106 20.02 3.63 -11.05
C ALA A 106 19.55 4.80 -11.93
N ILE A 107 19.40 4.54 -13.23
CA ILE A 107 18.98 5.53 -14.22
C ILE A 107 17.64 5.18 -14.86
N GLY A 108 17.10 4.01 -14.60
CA GLY A 108 15.85 3.57 -15.21
C GLY A 108 15.54 2.11 -14.96
N VAL A 109 14.50 1.63 -15.62
CA VAL A 109 14.11 0.23 -15.65
C VAL A 109 13.84 -0.20 -17.09
N GLU A 110 14.02 -1.49 -17.33
CA GLU A 110 13.43 -2.16 -18.49
C GLU A 110 12.23 -2.98 -18.03
N PHE A 111 11.12 -2.86 -18.75
CA PHE A 111 9.95 -3.70 -18.57
C PHE A 111 9.53 -4.36 -19.89
N MET A 112 8.91 -5.52 -19.78
CA MET A 112 8.25 -6.21 -20.88
C MET A 112 6.76 -5.87 -20.85
N SER A 113 6.21 -5.40 -21.97
CA SER A 113 4.77 -5.29 -22.16
C SER A 113 4.19 -6.68 -22.41
N GLU A 114 3.20 -7.09 -21.62
CA GLU A 114 2.52 -8.38 -21.79
C GLU A 114 1.50 -8.37 -22.93
N VAL A 115 1.23 -7.19 -23.50
CA VAL A 115 0.29 -7.03 -24.63
C VAL A 115 0.95 -7.48 -25.94
N ASP A 116 2.22 -7.13 -26.15
CA ASP A 116 2.96 -7.37 -27.40
C ASP A 116 4.28 -8.13 -27.20
N GLY A 117 4.71 -8.38 -25.95
CA GLY A 117 5.97 -9.04 -25.62
C GLY A 117 7.21 -8.18 -25.84
N ILE A 118 7.05 -6.87 -26.09
CA ILE A 118 8.15 -5.96 -26.40
C ILE A 118 8.76 -5.39 -25.11
N PHE A 119 10.08 -5.21 -25.11
CA PHE A 119 10.82 -4.57 -24.03
C PHE A 119 10.95 -3.06 -24.24
N TYR A 120 10.66 -2.30 -23.20
CA TYR A 120 10.74 -0.83 -23.18
C TYR A 120 11.65 -0.34 -22.05
N HIS A 121 12.35 0.78 -22.28
CA HIS A 121 13.16 1.46 -21.27
C HIS A 121 12.46 2.71 -20.76
N VAL A 122 12.45 2.87 -19.44
CA VAL A 122 11.97 4.09 -18.78
C VAL A 122 13.09 4.66 -17.95
N SER A 123 13.54 5.86 -18.31
CA SER A 123 14.61 6.58 -17.62
C SER A 123 14.07 7.45 -16.48
N ILE A 124 14.78 7.48 -15.36
CA ILE A 124 14.53 8.41 -14.26
C ILE A 124 14.97 9.82 -14.69
N ASN A 125 14.07 10.81 -14.60
CA ASN A 125 14.32 12.23 -14.87
C ASN A 125 14.61 12.64 -16.33
N GLN A 126 14.21 11.85 -17.32
CA GLN A 126 14.06 12.36 -18.69
C GLN A 126 12.57 12.46 -18.98
N LEU A 127 12.08 13.68 -19.28
CA LEU A 127 10.79 13.88 -19.93
C LEU A 127 10.72 12.86 -21.07
N SER A 128 9.67 12.03 -21.12
CA SER A 128 9.55 10.93 -22.06
C SER A 128 9.85 11.42 -23.48
N GLN A 129 11.05 11.11 -23.98
CA GLN A 129 11.35 11.33 -25.38
C GLN A 129 10.76 10.15 -26.13
N ARG A 130 9.83 10.45 -27.03
CA ARG A 130 9.27 9.49 -27.98
C ARG A 130 10.44 9.01 -28.85
N SER A 131 10.75 7.72 -28.82
CA SER A 131 11.64 7.14 -29.82
C SER A 131 10.92 7.17 -31.17
N GLU A 132 11.53 7.84 -32.15
CA GLU A 132 11.15 7.75 -33.57
C GLU A 132 11.28 6.33 -34.11
#